data_AF-A0A139D851-F1
#
_entry.id   AF-A0A139D851-F1
#
_cell.length_a   1.000
_cell.length_b   1.000
_cell.length_c   1.000
_cell.angle_alpha   90.00
_cell.angle_beta   90.00
_cell.angle_gamma   90.00
#
_symmetry.space_group_name_H-M   'P 1'
#
loop_
_entity.id
_entity.type
_entity.pdbx_description
1 polymer ?
#
loop_
_entity_poly.entity_id
_entity_poly.type
_entity_poly.pdbx_seq_one_letter_code
_entity_poly.pdbx_strand_id
1 'polypeptide(L)'
;MPRQKKDFLLNPVFIAIIVIIAVIAAFNFYQNITRMTQIENKIKEIEAEIAETEAENEQLQKQIQNSDSKEYIEEVAREKLGLVKPGEKLLIPVESIKEEQGDNQGEENDNDN
;
A
#
# COMPACT_ATOMS: atom_id res chain seq x y z
N MET A 1 4.71 -80.93 6.11
CA MET A 1 4.60 -79.45 6.18
C MET A 1 5.68 -78.84 5.30
N PRO A 2 5.38 -78.16 4.18
CA PRO A 2 6.44 -77.52 3.41
C PRO A 2 6.61 -76.06 3.82
N ARG A 3 7.77 -75.75 4.40
CA ARG A 3 8.27 -74.39 4.67
C ARG A 3 9.37 -74.04 3.67
N GLN A 4 9.05 -73.73 2.43
CA GLN A 4 10.04 -73.19 1.47
C GLN A 4 9.37 -72.18 0.53
N LYS A 5 9.33 -70.91 0.96
CA LYS A 5 9.02 -69.73 0.11
C LYS A 5 10.10 -68.64 0.27
N LYS A 6 11.26 -68.98 0.85
CA LYS A 6 12.35 -68.03 1.11
C LYS A 6 13.30 -67.92 -0.08
N ASP A 7 13.40 -68.96 -0.90
CA ASP A 7 14.34 -69.02 -2.02
C ASP A 7 13.92 -68.13 -3.20
N PHE A 8 12.62 -67.79 -3.28
CA PHE A 8 12.12 -66.81 -4.25
C PHE A 8 12.61 -65.38 -3.96
N LEU A 9 12.77 -65.03 -2.68
CA LEU A 9 13.19 -63.70 -2.25
C LEU A 9 14.72 -63.48 -2.34
N LEU A 10 15.50 -64.56 -2.45
CA LEU A 10 16.96 -64.56 -2.58
C LEU A 10 17.43 -64.78 -4.02
N ASN A 11 16.51 -64.89 -4.98
CA ASN A 11 16.84 -65.02 -6.39
C ASN A 11 17.43 -63.68 -6.90
N PRO A 12 18.63 -63.66 -7.51
CA PRO A 12 19.28 -62.43 -7.99
C PRO A 12 18.39 -61.58 -8.90
N VAL A 13 17.50 -62.20 -9.68
CA VAL A 13 16.54 -61.49 -10.53
C VAL A 13 15.49 -60.73 -9.71
N PHE A 14 15.00 -61.34 -8.63
CA PHE A 14 14.03 -60.74 -7.73
C PHE A 14 14.66 -59.57 -6.95
N ILE A 15 15.90 -59.73 -6.50
CA ILE A 15 16.68 -58.66 -5.86
C ILE A 15 16.90 -57.50 -6.83
N ALA A 16 17.27 -57.78 -8.09
CA ALA A 16 17.46 -56.74 -9.10
C ALA A 16 16.18 -55.93 -9.35
N ILE A 17 15.01 -56.58 -9.40
CA ILE A 17 13.71 -55.91 -9.54
C ILE A 17 13.44 -54.99 -8.33
N ILE A 18 13.68 -55.48 -7.10
CA ILE A 18 13.51 -54.66 -5.90
C ILE A 18 14.44 -53.44 -5.91
N VAL A 19 15.70 -53.61 -6.32
CA VAL A 19 16.67 -52.50 -6.42
C VAL A 19 16.20 -51.47 -7.44
N ILE A 20 15.70 -51.90 -8.61
CA ILE A 20 15.14 -50.99 -9.62
C ILE A 20 13.97 -50.19 -9.06
N ILE A 21 13.03 -50.86 -8.37
CA ILE A 21 11.88 -50.20 -7.74
C ILE A 21 12.36 -49.20 -6.68
N ALA A 22 13.33 -49.58 -5.85
CA ALA A 22 13.89 -48.71 -4.82
C ALA A 22 14.58 -47.47 -5.41
N VAL A 23 15.31 -47.61 -6.51
CA VAL A 23 15.95 -46.48 -7.22
C VAL A 23 14.89 -45.53 -7.78
N ILE A 24 13.83 -46.05 -8.41
CA ILE A 24 12.72 -45.23 -8.92
C ILE A 24 12.03 -44.50 -7.76
N ALA A 25 11.77 -45.20 -6.64
CA ALA A 25 11.14 -44.61 -5.46
C ALA A 25 12.02 -43.51 -4.85
N ALA A 26 13.33 -43.75 -4.72
CA ALA A 26 14.29 -42.76 -4.21
C ALA A 26 14.34 -41.51 -5.10
N PHE A 27 14.34 -41.68 -6.43
CA PHE A 27 14.33 -40.56 -7.37
C PHE A 27 13.04 -39.73 -7.27
N ASN A 28 11.88 -40.38 -7.17
CA ASN A 28 10.60 -39.70 -6.97
C ASN A 28 10.55 -38.99 -5.61
N PHE A 29 11.06 -39.62 -4.56
CA PHE A 29 11.11 -39.03 -3.21
C PHE A 29 11.95 -37.76 -3.19
N TYR A 30 13.12 -37.79 -3.85
CA TYR A 30 14.00 -36.62 -3.96
C TYR A 30 13.31 -35.44 -4.68
N GLN A 31 12.61 -35.68 -5.78
CA GLN A 31 11.87 -34.62 -6.49
C GLN A 31 10.69 -34.05 -5.68
N ASN A 32 10.03 -34.87 -4.87
CA ASN A 32 8.91 -34.40 -4.06
C ASN A 32 9.37 -33.49 -2.91
N ILE A 33 10.55 -33.75 -2.35
CA ILE A 33 11.11 -32.92 -1.27
C ILE A 33 11.42 -31.51 -1.72
N THR A 34 11.96 -31.33 -2.94
CA THR A 34 12.26 -30.00 -3.48
C THR A 34 10.99 -29.22 -3.82
N ARG A 35 9.92 -29.91 -4.23
CA ARG A 35 8.62 -29.29 -4.48
C ARG A 35 7.97 -28.79 -3.19
N MET A 36 8.08 -29.54 -2.10
CA MET A 36 7.52 -29.14 -0.81
C MET A 36 8.12 -27.80 -0.33
N THR A 37 9.44 -27.67 -0.39
CA THR A 37 10.12 -26.42 0.01
C THR A 37 9.72 -25.22 -0.85
N GLN A 38 9.47 -25.42 -2.13
CA GLN A 38 9.02 -24.34 -3.02
C GLN A 38 7.59 -23.91 -2.72
N ILE A 39 6.71 -24.86 -2.38
CA ILE A 39 5.32 -24.56 -2.02
C ILE A 39 5.27 -23.80 -0.71
N GLU A 40 6.03 -24.21 0.31
CA GLU A 40 6.10 -23.49 1.59
C GLU A 40 6.62 -22.06 1.43
N ASN A 41 7.64 -21.85 0.59
CA ASN A 41 8.15 -20.49 0.34
C ASN A 41 7.12 -19.62 -0.37
N LYS A 42 6.39 -20.16 -1.34
CA LYS A 42 5.30 -19.44 -2.02
C LYS A 42 4.17 -19.06 -1.06
N ILE A 43 3.82 -19.95 -0.14
CA ILE A 43 2.82 -19.65 0.89
C ILE A 43 3.28 -18.46 1.74
N LYS A 44 4.52 -18.48 2.22
CA LYS A 44 5.08 -17.37 3.02
C LYS A 44 5.12 -16.04 2.26
N GLU A 45 5.46 -16.08 0.98
CA GLU A 45 5.48 -14.88 0.13
C GLU A 45 4.08 -14.29 -0.03
N ILE A 46 3.09 -15.12 -0.33
CA ILE A 46 1.69 -14.70 -0.48
C ILE A 46 1.13 -14.18 0.86
N GLU A 47 1.44 -14.84 1.97
CA GLU A 47 1.02 -14.39 3.31
C GLU A 47 1.62 -13.02 3.66
N ALA A 48 2.87 -12.76 3.27
CA ALA A 48 3.50 -11.46 3.46
C ALA A 48 2.84 -10.37 2.60
N GLU A 49 2.51 -10.68 1.33
CA GLU A 49 1.81 -9.76 0.43
C GLU A 49 0.40 -9.41 0.94
N ILE A 50 -0.31 -10.39 1.49
CA ILE A 50 -1.62 -10.17 2.14
C ILE A 50 -1.45 -9.23 3.33
N ALA A 51 -0.49 -9.48 4.22
CA ALA A 51 -0.26 -8.66 5.39
C ALA A 51 0.10 -7.20 5.04
N GLU A 52 0.92 -7.00 4.01
CA GLU A 52 1.26 -5.66 3.50
C GLU A 52 0.02 -4.95 2.94
N THR A 53 -0.76 -5.64 2.11
CA THR A 53 -1.98 -5.09 1.51
C THR A 53 -3.04 -4.76 2.57
N GLU A 54 -3.20 -5.60 3.59
CA GLU A 54 -4.12 -5.36 4.70
C GLU A 54 -3.70 -4.13 5.52
N ALA A 55 -2.40 -3.98 5.79
CA ALA A 55 -1.87 -2.81 6.48
C ALA A 55 -2.08 -1.51 5.68
N GLU A 56 -1.85 -1.54 4.37
CA GLU A 56 -2.11 -0.40 3.49
C GLU A 56 -3.61 -0.05 3.49
N ASN A 57 -4.49 -1.05 3.39
CA ASN A 57 -5.93 -0.85 3.44
C ASN A 57 -6.38 -0.22 4.77
N GLU A 58 -5.87 -0.72 5.90
CA GLU A 58 -6.16 -0.14 7.21
C GLU A 58 -5.68 1.33 7.30
N GLN A 59 -4.50 1.63 6.75
CA GLN A 59 -3.98 2.99 6.71
C GLN A 59 -4.84 3.91 5.84
N LEU A 60 -5.29 3.43 4.68
CA LEU A 60 -6.19 4.19 3.80
C LEU A 60 -7.56 4.41 4.44
N GLN A 61 -8.11 3.41 5.13
CA GLN A 61 -9.37 3.56 5.87
C GLN A 61 -9.26 4.60 7.00
N LYS A 62 -8.14 4.62 7.72
CA LYS A 62 -7.89 5.67 8.73
C LYS A 62 -7.82 7.06 8.09
N GLN A 63 -7.19 7.19 6.93
CA GLN A 63 -7.13 8.45 6.19
C GLN A 63 -8.52 8.91 5.73
N ILE A 64 -9.37 7.98 5.26
CA ILE A 64 -10.77 8.29 4.89
C ILE A 64 -11.56 8.73 6.11
N GLN A 65 -11.50 8.00 7.23
CA GLN A 65 -12.20 8.39 8.46
C GLN A 65 -11.75 9.76 8.99
N ASN A 66 -10.47 10.07 8.90
CA ASN A 66 -9.94 11.38 9.28
C ASN A 66 -10.38 12.48 8.30
N SER A 67 -10.52 12.16 7.01
CA SER A 67 -11.03 13.09 5.98
C SER A 67 -12.53 13.33 6.09
N ASP A 68 -13.28 12.36 6.60
CA ASP A 68 -14.72 12.49 6.90
C ASP A 68 -14.98 13.24 8.23
N SER A 69 -13.92 13.65 8.95
CA SER A 69 -14.08 14.48 10.14
C SER A 69 -14.64 15.85 9.76
N LYS A 70 -15.60 16.35 10.54
CA LYS A 70 -16.22 17.65 10.31
C LYS A 70 -15.19 18.78 10.26
N GLU A 71 -14.13 18.70 11.07
CA GLU A 71 -13.00 19.62 11.05
C GLU A 71 -12.29 19.67 9.69
N TYR A 72 -11.98 18.52 9.06
CA TYR A 72 -11.32 18.52 7.75
C TYR A 72 -12.23 19.06 6.65
N ILE A 73 -13.53 18.72 6.68
CA ILE A 73 -14.52 19.26 5.75
C ILE A 73 -14.63 20.78 5.91
N GLU A 74 -14.62 21.28 7.15
CA GLU A 74 -14.67 22.71 7.47
C GLU A 74 -13.38 23.44 7.03
N GLU A 75 -12.22 22.83 7.21
CA GLU A 75 -10.92 23.34 6.76
C GLU A 75 -10.88 23.45 5.23
N VAL A 76 -11.23 22.38 4.52
CA VAL A 76 -11.31 22.39 3.05
C VAL A 76 -12.34 23.39 2.53
N ALA A 77 -13.49 23.53 3.20
CA ALA A 77 -14.51 24.51 2.84
C ALA A 77 -14.03 25.96 3.03
N ARG A 78 -13.26 26.24 4.08
CA ARG A 78 -12.63 27.56 4.28
C ARG A 78 -11.55 27.84 3.24
N GLU A 79 -10.66 26.88 3.01
CA GLU A 79 -9.50 27.07 2.11
C GLU A 79 -9.88 27.11 0.63
N LYS A 80 -10.71 26.15 0.18
CA LYS A 80 -11.01 25.98 -1.26
C LYS A 80 -12.26 26.74 -1.70
N LEU A 81 -13.24 26.89 -0.81
CA LEU A 81 -14.53 27.50 -1.14
C LEU A 81 -14.74 28.86 -0.47
N GLY A 82 -13.83 29.30 0.41
CA GLY A 82 -13.96 30.57 1.14
C GLY A 82 -15.18 30.64 2.05
N LEU A 83 -15.74 29.48 2.43
CA LEU A 83 -16.97 29.41 3.22
C LEU A 83 -16.68 29.69 4.69
N VAL A 84 -17.59 30.42 5.34
CA VAL A 84 -17.51 30.80 6.76
C VAL A 84 -18.78 30.37 7.50
N LYS A 85 -18.68 30.08 8.79
CA LYS A 85 -19.85 29.69 9.59
C LYS A 85 -20.85 30.85 9.76
N PRO A 86 -22.15 30.57 9.98
CA PRO A 86 -23.11 31.59 10.37
C PRO A 86 -22.64 32.34 11.62
N GLY A 87 -22.28 33.62 11.48
CA GLY A 87 -21.75 34.46 12.56
C GLY A 87 -20.26 34.86 12.44
N GLU A 88 -19.51 34.27 11.51
CA GLU A 88 -18.13 34.67 11.18
C GLU A 88 -18.14 35.80 10.11
N LYS A 89 -17.20 36.76 10.20
CA LYS A 89 -17.02 37.83 9.20
C LYS A 89 -15.86 37.51 8.26
N LEU A 90 -16.13 37.47 6.95
CA LEU A 90 -15.10 37.33 5.92
C LEU A 90 -14.31 38.65 5.79
N LEU A 91 -13.01 38.62 6.05
CA LEU A 91 -12.10 39.75 5.84
C LEU A 91 -11.47 39.62 4.44
N ILE A 92 -11.95 40.43 3.49
CA ILE A 92 -11.30 40.56 2.19
C ILE A 92 -10.28 41.69 2.31
N PRO A 93 -8.97 41.43 2.12
CA PRO A 93 -7.99 42.49 2.05
C PRO A 93 -8.33 43.38 0.85
N VAL A 94 -8.84 44.57 1.12
CA VAL A 94 -8.93 45.61 0.11
C VAL A 94 -7.52 46.17 0.01
N GLU A 95 -6.80 45.78 -1.03
CA GLU A 95 -5.63 46.56 -1.45
C GLU A 95 -6.14 47.97 -1.68
N SER A 96 -5.75 48.87 -0.79
CA SER A 96 -6.10 50.28 -0.85
C SER A 96 -5.73 50.75 -2.25
N ILE A 97 -6.73 51.03 -3.09
CA ILE A 97 -6.54 51.79 -4.30
C ILE A 97 -5.91 53.09 -3.80
N LYS A 98 -4.61 53.25 -4.04
CA LYS A 98 -3.94 54.52 -3.84
C LYS A 98 -4.58 55.45 -4.86
N GLU A 99 -5.54 56.24 -4.40
CA GLU A 99 -5.97 57.41 -5.13
C GLU A 99 -4.71 58.25 -5.37
N GLU A 100 -4.26 58.30 -6.61
CA GLU A 100 -3.30 59.31 -7.06
C GLU A 100 -4.00 60.67 -6.95
N GLN A 101 -3.88 61.28 -5.77
CA GLN A 101 -4.05 62.72 -5.62
C GLN A 101 -2.88 63.38 -6.35
N GLY A 102 -3.16 63.86 -7.56
CA GLY A 102 -2.31 64.79 -8.27
C GLY A 102 -2.13 66.04 -7.43
N ASP A 103 -0.98 66.14 -6.82
CA ASP A 103 -0.47 67.32 -6.13
C ASP A 103 -0.26 68.41 -7.20
N ASN A 104 -1.08 69.45 -7.17
CA ASN A 104 -0.82 70.68 -7.90
C ASN A 104 -0.95 71.83 -6.91
N GLN A 105 0.09 72.00 -6.09
CA GLN A 105 0.32 73.23 -5.35
C GLN A 105 1.36 74.06 -6.09
N GLY A 106 0.99 75.32 -6.34
CA GLY A 106 1.95 76.38 -6.62
C GLY A 106 1.43 77.35 -7.67
N GLU A 107 0.65 78.35 -7.25
CA GLU A 107 0.95 79.76 -7.50
C GLU A 107 -0.20 80.63 -6.98
N GLU A 108 -0.05 81.11 -5.74
CA GLU A 108 -0.71 82.31 -5.26
C GLU A 108 0.35 83.12 -4.49
N ASN A 109 0.83 84.20 -5.10
CA ASN A 109 1.51 85.32 -4.45
C ASN A 109 1.09 86.61 -5.17
N ASP A 110 0.00 87.19 -4.67
CA ASP A 110 -0.29 88.59 -4.41
C ASP A 110 0.35 89.74 -5.23
N ASN A 111 -0.57 90.52 -5.82
CA ASN A 111 -0.75 91.99 -5.80
C ASN A 111 0.11 92.97 -6.61
N ASP A 112 -0.66 93.80 -7.35
CA ASP A 112 -0.51 95.23 -7.66
C ASP A 112 0.69 96.00 -7.07
N ASN A 113 1.59 96.47 -7.94
CA ASN A 113 1.83 97.89 -8.27
C ASN A 113 2.95 98.05 -9.32
#